data_AF-A0A2N1FC43-F1
#
_entry.id   AF-A0A2N1FC43-F1
#
_cell.length_a   1.000
_cell.length_b   1.000
_cell.length_c   1.000
_cell.angle_alpha   90.00
_cell.angle_beta   90.00
_cell.angle_gamma   90.00
#
_symmetry.space_group_name_H-M   'P 1'
#
loop_
_entity.id
_entity.type
_entity.pdbx_description
1 polymer ?
#
loop_
_entity_poly.entity_id
_entity_poly.type
_entity_poly.pdbx_seq_one_letter_code
_entity_poly.pdbx_strand_id
1 'polypeptide(L)'
;MGNVLIYISGILPFIHVLFPDDKLEEKFFGYSSIHRFLYSAGTHASLLFLVFGLLILIPILSKDNIEFYKINLKYSLLSPFICGVFFMSWVFIPGVDFNILAYLFIGLCISAISVFLILKLMNYIKLIKISFQYKERLLEKGLDFINSEIKK
;
A
#
# COMPACT_ATOMS: atom_id res chain seq x y z
N MET A 1 -13.98 10.41 7.62
CA MET A 1 -13.75 8.95 7.57
C MET A 1 -12.28 8.57 7.37
N GLY A 2 -11.60 9.01 6.29
CA GLY A 2 -10.22 8.55 5.98
C GLY A 2 -9.20 8.77 7.11
N ASN A 3 -9.17 9.96 7.72
CA ASN A 3 -8.27 10.25 8.85
C ASN A 3 -8.53 9.33 10.06
N VAL A 4 -9.80 9.00 10.33
CA VAL A 4 -10.19 8.11 11.44
C VAL A 4 -9.61 6.71 11.21
N LEU A 5 -9.69 6.19 9.99
CA LEU A 5 -9.12 4.88 9.64
C LEU A 5 -7.60 4.86 9.79
N ILE A 6 -6.91 5.95 9.42
CA ILE A 6 -5.47 6.09 9.64
C ILE A 6 -5.15 6.11 11.13
N TYR A 7 -5.90 6.85 11.95
CA TYR A 7 -5.67 6.85 13.40
C TYR A 7 -5.91 5.49 14.05
N ILE A 8 -7.01 4.81 13.69
CA ILE A 8 -7.30 3.45 14.16
C ILE A 8 -6.19 2.48 13.70
N SER A 9 -5.66 2.65 12.49
CA SER A 9 -4.55 1.83 11.99
C SER A 9 -3.29 1.92 12.84
N GLY A 10 -3.00 3.07 13.45
CA GLY A 10 -1.85 3.23 14.33
C GLY A 10 -2.01 2.52 15.68
N ILE A 11 -3.24 2.26 16.12
CA ILE A 11 -3.56 1.67 17.43
C ILE A 11 -3.75 0.15 17.32
N LEU A 12 -4.33 -0.32 16.21
CA LEU A 12 -4.65 -1.73 15.95
C LEU A 12 -3.52 -2.74 16.24
N PRO A 13 -2.24 -2.47 15.91
CA PRO A 13 -1.15 -3.40 16.19
C PRO A 13 -0.95 -3.66 17.69
N PHE A 14 -1.40 -2.76 18.57
CA PHE A 14 -1.12 -2.81 20.01
C PHE A 14 -2.25 -3.39 20.86
N ILE A 15 -3.40 -3.75 20.27
CA ILE A 15 -4.57 -4.22 21.03
C ILE A 15 -4.25 -5.51 21.81
N HIS A 16 -3.34 -6.34 21.29
CA HIS A 16 -2.88 -7.56 21.95
C HIS A 16 -2.27 -7.31 23.34
N VAL A 17 -1.72 -6.12 23.60
CA VAL A 17 -1.11 -5.74 24.89
C VAL A 17 -2.16 -5.70 26.01
N LEU A 18 -3.43 -5.51 25.68
CA LEU A 18 -4.53 -5.51 26.66
C LEU A 18 -4.86 -6.90 27.20
N PHE A 19 -4.28 -7.96 26.62
CA PHE A 19 -4.56 -9.35 26.97
C PHE A 19 -3.26 -10.09 27.30
N PRO A 20 -3.23 -10.89 28.38
CA PRO A 20 -2.08 -11.74 28.69
C PRO A 20 -1.91 -12.86 27.63
N ASP A 21 -0.67 -13.32 27.40
CA ASP A 21 -0.36 -14.46 26.50
C ASP A 21 -0.65 -15.81 27.18
N ASP A 22 -1.86 -15.96 27.72
CA ASP A 22 -2.29 -17.19 28.35
C ASP A 22 -2.67 -18.23 27.29
N LYS A 23 -2.14 -19.45 27.44
CA LYS A 23 -2.48 -20.56 26.55
C LYS A 23 -3.92 -21.00 26.79
N LEU A 24 -4.69 -21.10 25.72
CA LEU A 24 -6.04 -21.63 25.74
C LEU A 24 -6.02 -23.16 25.74
N GLU A 25 -6.95 -23.78 26.48
CA GLU A 25 -7.17 -25.23 26.47
C GLU A 25 -7.64 -25.72 25.09
N GLU A 26 -8.50 -24.93 24.43
CA GLU A 26 -8.92 -25.14 23.05
C GLU A 26 -8.44 -24.00 22.15
N LYS A 27 -7.98 -24.33 20.93
CA LYS A 27 -7.49 -23.31 19.98
C LYS A 27 -8.62 -22.37 19.56
N PHE A 28 -8.41 -21.06 19.70
CA PHE A 28 -9.33 -20.03 19.20
C PHE A 28 -8.94 -19.63 17.77
N PHE A 29 -9.78 -19.95 16.77
CA PHE A 29 -9.47 -19.75 15.34
C PHE A 29 -8.08 -20.29 14.92
N GLY A 30 -7.64 -21.41 15.52
CA GLY A 30 -6.32 -22.00 15.25
C GLY A 30 -5.16 -21.40 16.05
N TYR A 31 -5.37 -20.32 16.80
CA TYR A 31 -4.37 -19.71 17.68
C TYR A 31 -4.37 -20.33 19.08
N SER A 32 -3.18 -20.36 19.69
CA SER A 32 -2.95 -20.91 21.04
C SER A 32 -3.26 -19.93 22.16
N SER A 33 -3.44 -18.65 21.86
CA SER A 33 -3.82 -17.61 22.82
C SER A 33 -4.59 -16.50 22.13
N ILE A 34 -5.44 -15.81 22.89
CA ILE A 34 -6.14 -14.60 22.42
C ILE A 34 -5.14 -13.50 22.06
N HIS A 35 -4.06 -13.38 22.85
CA HIS A 35 -2.97 -12.44 22.59
C HIS A 35 -2.37 -12.62 21.19
N ARG A 36 -2.02 -13.85 20.81
CA ARG A 36 -1.43 -14.14 19.48
C ARG A 36 -2.41 -13.91 18.34
N PHE A 37 -3.68 -14.24 18.56
CA PHE A 37 -4.75 -13.92 17.61
C PHE A 37 -4.84 -12.40 17.41
N LEU A 38 -4.91 -11.62 18.49
CA LEU A 38 -5.03 -10.16 18.43
C LEU A 38 -3.79 -9.48 17.86
N TYR A 39 -2.59 -10.03 18.10
CA TYR A 39 -1.35 -9.55 17.51
C TYR A 39 -1.40 -9.69 15.99
N SER A 40 -1.78 -10.88 15.52
CA SER A 40 -1.92 -11.17 14.09
C SER A 40 -3.05 -10.33 13.47
N ALA A 41 -4.26 -10.41 14.01
CA ALA A 41 -5.42 -9.66 13.52
C ALA A 41 -5.18 -8.16 13.52
N GLY A 42 -4.62 -7.61 14.60
CA GLY A 42 -4.33 -6.19 14.76
C GLY A 42 -3.30 -5.69 13.75
N THR A 43 -2.22 -6.45 13.52
CA THR A 43 -1.19 -6.08 12.54
C THR A 43 -1.74 -6.05 11.11
N HIS A 44 -2.55 -7.04 10.72
CA HIS A 44 -3.11 -7.10 9.36
C HIS A 44 -4.27 -6.13 9.15
N ALA A 45 -5.13 -5.93 10.15
CA ALA A 45 -6.21 -4.94 10.12
C ALA A 45 -5.66 -3.50 10.09
N SER A 46 -4.53 -3.24 10.77
CA SER A 46 -3.80 -1.97 10.70
C SER A 46 -3.44 -1.62 9.27
N LEU A 47 -2.80 -2.56 8.55
CA LEU A 47 -2.44 -2.36 7.15
C LEU A 47 -3.69 -2.08 6.28
N LEU A 48 -4.75 -2.87 6.48
CA LEU A 48 -6.01 -2.71 5.74
C LEU A 48 -6.62 -1.31 5.96
N PHE A 49 -6.68 -0.85 7.20
CA PHE A 49 -7.30 0.43 7.56
C PHE A 49 -6.47 1.61 7.12
N LEU A 50 -5.14 1.52 7.18
CA LEU A 50 -4.24 2.51 6.63
C LEU A 50 -4.48 2.70 5.12
N VAL A 51 -4.53 1.58 4.39
CA VAL A 51 -4.74 1.58 2.94
C VAL A 51 -6.12 2.12 2.57
N PHE A 52 -7.19 1.67 3.23
CA PHE A 52 -8.53 2.21 3.02
C PHE A 52 -8.62 3.69 3.36
N GLY A 53 -7.99 4.12 4.46
CA GLY A 53 -7.95 5.51 4.88
C GLY A 53 -7.31 6.40 3.81
N LEU A 54 -6.16 5.99 3.28
CA LEU A 54 -5.48 6.68 2.19
C LEU A 54 -6.33 6.71 0.91
N LEU A 55 -6.93 5.59 0.52
CA LEU A 55 -7.81 5.51 -0.67
C LEU A 55 -8.99 6.49 -0.60
N ILE A 56 -9.52 6.77 0.60
CA ILE A 56 -10.60 7.74 0.81
C ILE A 56 -10.08 9.19 0.80
N LEU A 57 -8.89 9.44 1.36
CA LEU A 57 -8.32 10.79 1.48
C LEU A 57 -7.75 11.35 0.18
N ILE A 58 -7.13 10.50 -0.65
CA ILE A 58 -6.45 10.92 -1.88
C ILE A 58 -7.38 11.63 -2.88
N PRO A 59 -8.62 11.16 -3.13
CA PRO A 59 -9.56 11.86 -3.98
C PRO A 59 -9.95 13.25 -3.45
N ILE A 60 -9.99 13.43 -2.14
CA ILE A 60 -10.45 14.64 -1.43
C ILE A 60 -9.37 15.71 -1.36
N LEU A 61 -8.10 15.31 -1.15
CA LEU A 61 -6.97 16.24 -0.98
C LEU A 61 -6.42 16.79 -2.30
N SER A 62 -6.66 16.12 -3.43
CA SER A 62 -6.22 16.58 -4.75
C SER A 62 -7.36 17.34 -5.43
N LYS A 63 -7.59 18.58 -4.96
CA LYS A 63 -8.54 19.52 -5.57
C LYS A 63 -7.99 20.20 -6.82
N ASP A 64 -6.68 20.45 -6.90
CA ASP A 64 -6.15 21.34 -7.95
C ASP A 64 -5.09 20.76 -8.87
N ASN A 65 -4.63 19.52 -8.69
CA ASN A 65 -3.78 18.94 -9.73
C ASN A 65 -3.65 17.41 -9.67
N ILE A 66 -3.79 16.83 -10.88
CA ILE A 66 -3.25 15.57 -11.37
C ILE A 66 -4.06 14.31 -11.02
N GLU A 67 -5.10 14.11 -11.83
CA GLU A 67 -5.85 12.85 -12.05
C GLU A 67 -4.91 11.62 -12.22
N PHE A 68 -3.75 11.84 -12.82
CA PHE A 68 -2.70 10.84 -13.00
C PHE A 68 -2.05 10.36 -11.68
N TYR A 69 -1.84 11.21 -10.66
CA TYR A 69 -1.31 10.79 -9.36
C TYR A 69 -2.37 10.03 -8.55
N LYS A 70 -3.67 10.37 -8.70
CA LYS A 70 -4.78 9.62 -8.08
C LYS A 70 -4.81 8.18 -8.59
N ILE A 71 -4.64 7.97 -9.89
CA ILE A 71 -4.62 6.63 -10.50
C ILE A 71 -3.42 5.82 -9.99
N ASN A 72 -2.21 6.40 -10.00
CA ASN A 72 -1.01 5.69 -9.57
C ASN A 72 -0.95 5.39 -8.08
N LEU A 73 -1.43 6.30 -7.23
CA LEU A 73 -1.57 6.02 -5.80
C LEU A 73 -2.63 4.94 -5.56
N LYS A 74 -3.76 4.95 -6.29
CA LYS A 74 -4.78 3.90 -6.18
C LYS A 74 -4.22 2.52 -6.53
N TYR A 75 -3.40 2.40 -7.58
CA TYR A 75 -2.73 1.14 -7.94
C TYR A 75 -1.64 0.76 -6.95
N SER A 76 -0.85 1.72 -6.46
CA SER A 76 0.18 1.48 -5.44
C SER A 76 -0.40 1.02 -4.11
N LEU A 77 -1.61 1.46 -3.79
CA LEU A 77 -2.38 1.06 -2.60
C LEU A 77 -3.15 -0.24 -2.81
N LEU A 78 -3.39 -0.67 -4.05
CA LEU A 78 -4.09 -1.92 -4.35
C LEU A 78 -3.28 -3.16 -3.91
N SER A 79 -1.94 -3.11 -4.05
CA SER A 79 -1.06 -4.19 -3.59
C SER A 79 -1.13 -4.42 -2.07
N PRO A 80 -0.90 -3.41 -1.21
CA PRO A 80 -1.04 -3.58 0.23
C PRO A 80 -2.49 -3.82 0.66
N PHE A 81 -3.48 -3.35 -0.11
CA PHE A 81 -4.89 -3.70 0.09
C PHE A 81 -5.15 -5.21 -0.06
N ILE A 82 -4.74 -5.78 -1.20
CA ILE A 82 -4.90 -7.20 -1.48
C ILE A 82 -4.15 -8.03 -0.44
N CYS A 83 -2.95 -7.60 -0.04
CA CYS A 83 -2.21 -8.25 1.04
C CYS A 83 -3.00 -8.20 2.36
N GLY A 84 -3.49 -7.02 2.76
CA GLY A 84 -4.27 -6.85 3.98
C GLY A 84 -5.54 -7.71 3.99
N VAL A 85 -6.30 -7.74 2.88
CA VAL A 85 -7.48 -8.59 2.72
C VAL A 85 -7.11 -10.06 2.81
N PHE A 86 -6.08 -10.49 2.09
CA PHE A 86 -5.62 -11.88 2.08
C PHE A 86 -5.23 -12.34 3.50
N PHE A 87 -4.39 -11.56 4.19
CA PHE A 87 -3.97 -11.90 5.55
C PHE A 87 -5.13 -11.84 6.55
N MET A 88 -6.06 -10.89 6.43
CA MET A 88 -7.25 -10.84 7.30
C MET A 88 -8.19 -12.02 7.07
N SER A 89 -8.43 -12.40 5.81
CA SER A 89 -9.22 -13.60 5.48
C SER A 89 -8.60 -14.86 6.09
N TRP A 90 -7.27 -14.88 6.13
CA TRP A 90 -6.46 -15.99 6.60
C TRP A 90 -6.41 -16.11 8.14
N VAL A 91 -6.56 -15.01 8.89
CA VAL A 91 -6.70 -15.02 10.36
C VAL A 91 -7.93 -15.81 10.85
N PHE A 92 -8.97 -15.95 10.02
CA PHE A 92 -10.25 -16.56 10.40
C PHE A 92 -10.49 -17.96 9.81
N ILE A 93 -9.49 -18.62 9.20
CA ILE A 93 -9.67 -19.98 8.66
C ILE A 93 -9.37 -21.02 9.77
N PRO A 94 -10.39 -21.71 10.31
CA PRO A 94 -10.17 -22.73 11.34
C PRO A 94 -9.53 -24.00 10.74
N GLY A 95 -8.56 -24.58 11.46
CA GLY A 95 -8.04 -25.93 11.17
C GLY A 95 -6.86 -26.04 10.19
N VAL A 96 -6.22 -24.94 9.80
CA VAL A 96 -5.01 -25.00 8.97
C VAL A 96 -3.82 -25.42 9.83
N ASP A 97 -3.29 -26.63 9.58
CA ASP A 97 -1.95 -27.00 10.07
C ASP A 97 -0.91 -26.12 9.37
N PHE A 98 -0.14 -25.39 10.16
CA PHE A 98 0.81 -24.37 9.72
C PHE A 98 1.97 -24.97 8.92
N ASN A 99 1.77 -25.24 7.63
CA ASN A 99 2.85 -25.71 6.76
C ASN A 99 3.72 -24.52 6.31
N ILE A 100 4.75 -24.22 7.10
CA ILE A 100 5.75 -23.14 6.89
C ILE A 100 6.22 -23.01 5.42
N LEU A 101 6.29 -24.13 4.69
CA LEU A 101 6.73 -24.15 3.30
C LEU A 101 5.75 -23.43 2.35
N ALA A 102 4.45 -23.63 2.54
CA ALA A 102 3.41 -22.95 1.76
C ALA A 102 3.40 -21.44 2.03
N TYR A 103 3.81 -21.04 3.24
CA TYR A 103 3.86 -19.65 3.68
C TYR A 103 5.04 -18.91 3.08
N LEU A 104 6.21 -19.57 3.10
CA LEU A 104 7.38 -19.08 2.40
C LEU A 104 7.06 -18.89 0.92
N PHE A 105 6.37 -19.86 0.31
CA PHE A 105 5.99 -19.80 -1.10
C PHE A 105 5.05 -18.63 -1.42
N ILE A 106 3.95 -18.47 -0.66
CA ILE A 106 2.99 -17.38 -0.87
C ILE A 106 3.65 -16.02 -0.58
N GLY A 107 4.43 -15.91 0.50
CA GLY A 107 5.18 -14.70 0.83
C GLY A 107 6.18 -14.30 -0.27
N LEU A 108 6.88 -15.28 -0.84
CA LEU A 108 7.75 -15.08 -1.99
C LEU A 108 6.98 -14.64 -3.24
N CYS A 109 5.81 -15.23 -3.51
CA CYS A 109 4.95 -14.80 -4.62
C CYS A 109 4.47 -13.36 -4.47
N ILE A 110 3.98 -12.98 -3.29
CA ILE A 110 3.52 -11.61 -3.00
C ILE A 110 4.69 -10.63 -3.11
N SER A 111 5.86 -10.98 -2.58
CA SER A 111 7.06 -10.16 -2.66
C SER A 111 7.52 -9.97 -4.10
N ALA A 112 7.52 -11.05 -4.90
CA ALA A 112 7.87 -11.00 -6.32
C ALA A 112 6.91 -10.11 -7.14
N ILE A 113 5.60 -10.23 -6.90
CA ILE A 113 4.59 -9.36 -7.54
C ILE A 113 4.82 -7.91 -7.13
N SER A 114 5.11 -7.64 -5.86
CA SER A 114 5.33 -6.28 -5.35
C SER A 114 6.59 -5.66 -5.97
N VAL A 115 7.69 -6.40 -6.03
CA VAL A 115 8.93 -5.96 -6.70
C VAL A 115 8.69 -5.68 -8.19
N PHE A 116 7.96 -6.56 -8.88
CA PHE A 116 7.61 -6.35 -10.28
C PHE A 116 6.81 -5.05 -10.50
N LEU A 117 5.82 -4.79 -9.64
CA LEU A 117 5.04 -3.55 -9.69
C LEU A 117 5.90 -2.30 -9.42
N ILE A 118 6.81 -2.35 -8.43
CA ILE A 118 7.73 -1.25 -8.13
C ILE A 118 8.66 -0.97 -9.32
N LEU A 119 9.24 -1.99 -9.93
CA LEU A 119 10.11 -1.82 -11.11
C LEU A 119 9.36 -1.19 -12.29
N LYS A 120 8.10 -1.59 -12.51
CA LYS A 120 7.23 -0.95 -13.52
C LYS A 120 6.99 0.51 -13.18
N LEU A 121 6.71 0.83 -11.91
CA LEU A 121 6.51 2.20 -11.45
C LEU A 121 7.76 3.07 -11.66
N MET A 122 8.95 2.55 -11.33
CA MET A 122 10.23 3.25 -11.51
C MET A 122 10.52 3.54 -12.99
N ASN A 123 10.33 2.55 -13.87
CA ASN A 123 10.48 2.75 -15.31
C ASN A 123 9.50 3.81 -15.83
N TYR A 124 8.29 3.82 -15.29
CA TYR A 124 7.29 4.82 -15.66
C TYR A 124 7.70 6.23 -15.22
N ILE A 125 8.16 6.41 -13.98
CA ILE A 125 8.67 7.69 -13.47
C ILE A 125 9.83 8.22 -14.34
N LYS A 126 10.72 7.31 -14.79
CA LYS A 126 11.82 7.67 -15.68
C LYS A 126 11.30 8.23 -17.02
N LEU A 127 10.27 7.61 -17.60
CA LEU A 127 9.66 8.08 -18.85
C LEU A 127 8.98 9.45 -18.68
N ILE A 128 8.29 9.69 -17.57
CA ILE A 128 7.70 11.01 -17.27
C ILE A 128 8.79 12.08 -17.21
N LYS A 129 9.90 11.80 -16.51
CA LYS A 129 11.01 12.74 -16.37
C LYS A 129 11.61 13.12 -17.73
N ILE A 130 11.76 12.15 -18.61
CA ILE A 130 12.23 12.37 -19.99
C ILE A 130 11.24 13.25 -20.77
N SER A 131 9.93 12.98 -20.66
CA SER A 131 8.90 13.78 -21.33
C SER A 131 8.88 15.24 -20.86
N PHE A 132 9.03 15.47 -19.56
CA PHE A 132 9.11 16.83 -19.00
C PHE A 132 10.33 17.58 -19.51
N GLN A 133 11.51 16.96 -19.47
CA GLN A 133 12.74 17.54 -20.01
C GLN A 133 12.62 17.87 -21.50
N TYR A 134 11.92 17.04 -22.27
CA TYR A 134 11.70 17.28 -23.69
C TYR A 134 10.80 18.51 -23.94
N LYS A 135 9.73 18.67 -23.15
CA LYS A 135 8.86 19.87 -23.22
C LYS A 135 9.62 21.14 -22.86
N GLU A 136 10.43 21.10 -21.83
CA GLU A 136 11.23 22.24 -21.36
C GLU A 136 12.23 22.70 -22.44
N ARG A 137 12.91 21.73 -23.09
CA ARG A 137 13.83 21.98 -24.20
C ARG A 137 13.16 22.54 -25.46
N LEU A 138 11.90 22.16 -25.71
CA LEU A 138 11.10 22.72 -26.81
C LEU A 138 10.70 24.17 -26.55
N LEU A 139 10.36 24.49 -25.29
CA LEU A 139 10.06 25.86 -24.86
C LEU A 139 11.26 26.78 -24.96
N GLU A 140 12.44 26.35 -24.49
CA GLU A 140 13.69 27.12 -24.64
C GLU A 140 13.99 27.42 -26.12
N LYS A 141 13.92 26.39 -26.99
CA LYS A 141 14.15 26.58 -28.42
C LYS A 141 13.13 27.51 -29.08
N GLY A 142 11.88 27.47 -28.64
CA GLY A 142 10.84 28.40 -29.12
C GLY A 142 11.11 29.84 -28.70
N LEU A 143 11.54 30.04 -27.45
CA LEU A 143 11.93 31.34 -26.91
C LEU A 143 13.16 31.92 -27.62
N ASP A 144 14.17 31.10 -27.88
CA ASP A 144 15.37 31.50 -28.62
C ASP A 144 15.04 31.92 -30.06
N PHE A 145 14.15 31.18 -30.72
CA PHE A 145 13.69 31.52 -32.07
C PHE A 145 12.95 32.86 -32.10
N ILE A 146 12.00 33.08 -31.19
CA ILE A 146 11.26 34.35 -31.08
C ILE A 146 12.21 35.52 -30.81
N ASN A 147 13.16 35.35 -29.88
CA ASN A 147 14.17 36.37 -29.57
C ASN A 147 15.09 36.66 -30.75
N SER A 148 15.39 35.67 -31.59
CA SER A 148 16.20 35.87 -32.80
C SER A 148 15.47 36.65 -33.90
N GLU A 149 14.15 36.51 -34.01
CA GLU A 149 13.35 37.28 -34.97
C GLU A 149 13.03 38.69 -34.47
N ILE A 150 12.89 38.92 -33.16
CA ILE A 150 12.71 40.27 -32.60
C ILE A 150 13.97 41.14 -32.73
N LYS A 151 15.16 40.52 -32.80
CA LYS A 151 16.45 41.22 -32.92
C LYS A 151 16.87 41.54 -34.38
N LYS A 152 16.11 41.08 -35.38
CA LYS A 152 16.26 41.48 -36.78
C LYS A 152 15.47 42.75 -37.07
#